data_AF-A0A934IXF9-F1
#
_entry.id   AF-A0A934IXF9-F1
#
_cell.length_a   1.000
_cell.length_b   1.000
_cell.length_c   1.000
_cell.angle_alpha   90.00
_cell.angle_beta   90.00
_cell.angle_gamma   90.00
#
_symmetry.space_group_name_H-M   'P 1'
#
loop_
_entity.id
_entity.type
_entity.pdbx_description
1 polymer ?
#
loop_
_entity_poly.entity_id
_entity_poly.type
_entity_poly.pdbx_seq_one_letter_code
_entity_poly.pdbx_strand_id
1 'polypeptide(L)'
;MAILRPDEDGQWFIQNDVDHRPFGIDTYIEQTPDSIKIFTCCGAPRDFAGSIQINGDDQFGTTITGHANLGIGGATIEVRANGRKINPADIWSYLPPGGGNFWIDMSMMSAGAETGSSDG
;
A
#
# COMPACT_ATOMS: atom_id res chain seq x y z
N MET A 1 -2.50 -8.96 0.84
CA MET A 1 -1.16 -8.60 0.32
C MET A 1 -1.31 -8.07 -1.09
N ALA A 2 -0.55 -7.03 -1.44
CA ALA A 2 -0.42 -6.51 -2.80
C ALA A 2 1.02 -6.01 -3.02
N ILE A 3 1.45 -5.91 -4.28
CA ILE A 3 2.73 -5.30 -4.63
C ILE A 3 2.43 -3.99 -5.37
N LEU A 4 2.88 -2.88 -4.82
CA LEU A 4 2.78 -1.54 -5.40
C LEU A 4 4.12 -1.19 -6.06
N ARG A 5 4.11 -0.84 -7.34
CA ARG A 5 5.32 -0.67 -8.15
C ARG A 5 5.28 0.59 -9.00
N PRO A 6 6.41 1.28 -9.17
CA PRO A 6 6.55 2.30 -10.21
C PRO A 6 6.84 1.64 -11.56
N ASP A 7 6.29 2.21 -12.63
CA ASP A 7 6.69 1.95 -14.01
C ASP A 7 7.84 2.87 -14.45
N GLU A 8 8.28 2.73 -15.70
CA GLU A 8 9.40 3.48 -16.26
C GLU A 8 9.19 5.01 -16.25
N ASP A 9 7.94 5.47 -16.24
CA ASP A 9 7.56 6.88 -16.21
C ASP A 9 7.30 7.41 -14.78
N GLY A 10 7.53 6.56 -13.76
CA GLY A 10 7.28 6.89 -12.36
C GLY A 10 5.79 6.91 -12.00
N GLN A 11 4.92 6.36 -12.86
CA GLN A 11 3.53 6.09 -12.51
C GLN A 11 3.46 4.80 -11.71
N TRP A 12 2.71 4.83 -10.62
CA TRP A 12 2.59 3.69 -9.74
C TRP A 12 1.37 2.85 -10.11
N PHE A 13 1.47 1.55 -9.87
CA PHE A 13 0.37 0.61 -10.09
C PHE A 13 0.45 -0.58 -9.12
N ILE A 14 -0.69 -1.21 -8.86
CA ILE A 14 -0.75 -2.50 -8.16
C ILE A 14 -0.48 -3.60 -9.17
N GLN A 15 0.58 -4.38 -8.96
CA GLN A 15 0.88 -5.54 -9.80
C GLN A 15 -0.26 -6.56 -9.69
N ASN A 16 -0.77 -6.98 -10.84
CA ASN A 16 -1.85 -7.94 -10.97
C ASN A 16 -1.59 -8.85 -12.17
N ASP A 17 -0.87 -9.95 -11.94
CA ASP A 17 -0.52 -10.94 -12.96
C ASP A 17 -0.84 -12.37 -12.48
N VAL A 18 -0.37 -13.38 -13.23
CA VAL A 18 -0.66 -14.79 -12.95
C VAL A 18 -0.10 -15.26 -11.60
N ASP A 19 1.03 -14.69 -11.18
CA ASP A 19 1.75 -15.08 -9.97
C ASP A 19 1.48 -14.11 -8.80
N HIS A 20 0.99 -12.91 -9.08
CA HIS A 20 0.79 -11.85 -8.10
C HIS A 20 -0.60 -11.23 -8.22
N ARG A 21 -1.59 -11.81 -7.53
CA ARG A 21 -2.94 -11.24 -7.44
C ARG A 21 -3.14 -10.50 -6.11
N PRO A 22 -3.58 -9.24 -6.12
CA PRO A 22 -3.82 -8.51 -4.88
C PRO A 22 -5.01 -9.11 -4.11
N PHE A 23 -4.90 -9.13 -2.79
CA PHE A 23 -5.98 -9.55 -1.89
C PHE A 23 -6.32 -8.43 -0.91
N GLY A 24 -7.60 -8.03 -0.89
CA GLY A 24 -8.13 -6.97 -0.01
C GLY A 24 -7.85 -5.54 -0.48
N ILE A 25 -7.09 -5.38 -1.57
CA ILE A 25 -6.68 -4.09 -2.15
C ILE A 25 -7.16 -4.04 -3.60
N ASP A 26 -7.75 -2.91 -3.99
CA ASP A 26 -8.16 -2.63 -5.37
C ASP A 26 -6.94 -2.38 -6.26
N THR A 27 -7.05 -2.72 -7.53
CA THR A 27 -6.02 -2.41 -8.54
C THR A 27 -5.98 -0.93 -8.90
N TYR A 28 -7.07 -0.19 -8.69
CA TYR A 28 -7.10 1.26 -8.87
C TYR A 28 -6.33 1.97 -7.75
N ILE A 29 -5.52 2.96 -8.12
CA ILE A 29 -4.82 3.85 -7.20
C ILE A 29 -4.92 5.29 -7.68
N GLU A 30 -4.73 6.24 -6.76
CA GLU A 30 -4.58 7.67 -7.06
C GLU A 30 -3.17 8.13 -6.70
N GLN A 31 -2.42 8.59 -7.69
CA GLN A 31 -1.11 9.20 -7.46
C GLN A 31 -1.23 10.72 -7.50
N THR A 32 -0.60 11.37 -6.53
CA THR A 32 -0.41 12.83 -6.48
C THR A 32 1.08 13.13 -6.32
N PRO A 33 1.52 14.39 -6.50
CA PRO A 33 2.89 14.77 -6.21
C PRO A 33 3.32 14.53 -4.76
N ASP A 34 2.37 14.31 -3.84
CA ASP A 34 2.62 14.19 -2.42
C ASP A 34 2.48 12.76 -1.89
N SER A 35 1.80 11.87 -2.62
CA SER A 35 1.40 10.57 -2.08
C SER A 35 0.85 9.62 -3.15
N ILE A 36 0.76 8.35 -2.79
CA ILE A 36 0.00 7.33 -3.51
C ILE A 36 -1.13 6.87 -2.60
N LYS A 37 -2.37 6.95 -3.07
CA LYS A 37 -3.53 6.45 -2.35
C LYS A 37 -3.98 5.13 -2.95
N ILE A 38 -4.02 4.12 -2.11
CA ILE A 38 -4.55 2.80 -2.44
C ILE A 38 -5.95 2.64 -1.83
N PHE A 39 -6.77 1.81 -2.45
CA PHE A 39 -8.13 1.55 -2.01
C PHE A 39 -8.30 0.09 -1.60
N THR A 40 -9.17 -0.17 -0.64
CA THR A 40 -9.57 -1.54 -0.28
C THR A 40 -10.63 -2.03 -1.26
N CYS A 41 -10.49 -3.25 -1.77
CA CYS A 41 -11.53 -3.86 -2.62
C CYS A 41 -12.65 -4.51 -1.78
N CYS A 42 -13.76 -4.84 -2.44
CA CYS A 42 -14.80 -5.75 -1.92
C CYS A 42 -15.60 -5.28 -0.69
N GLY A 43 -15.78 -3.97 -0.50
CA GLY A 43 -16.66 -3.46 0.55
C GLY A 43 -16.21 -3.80 1.96
N ALA A 44 -14.89 -3.98 2.17
CA ALA A 44 -14.28 -4.07 3.50
C ALA A 44 -14.91 -3.00 4.40
N PRO A 45 -15.64 -3.40 5.47
CA PRO A 45 -16.55 -2.48 6.13
C PRO A 45 -15.82 -1.24 6.65
N ARG A 46 -16.47 -0.10 6.43
CA ARG A 46 -15.97 1.26 6.70
C ARG A 46 -15.74 1.53 8.20
N ASP A 47 -16.05 0.55 9.06
CA ASP A 47 -16.18 0.69 10.52
C ASP A 47 -15.14 -0.15 11.30
N PHE A 48 -14.01 -0.48 10.67
CA PHE A 48 -13.02 -1.39 11.24
C PHE A 48 -11.67 -0.73 11.50
N ALA A 49 -11.11 -1.01 12.69
CA ALA A 49 -9.71 -0.77 13.01
C ALA A 49 -8.84 -1.76 12.22
N GLY A 50 -7.62 -1.38 11.88
CA GLY A 50 -6.73 -2.25 11.13
C GLY A 50 -5.28 -1.80 11.21
N SER A 51 -4.42 -2.56 10.54
CA SER A 51 -3.01 -2.22 10.36
C SER A 51 -2.66 -2.25 8.88
N ILE A 52 -1.72 -1.39 8.51
CA ILE A 52 -1.04 -1.45 7.23
C ILE A 52 0.46 -1.58 7.52
N GLN A 53 1.09 -2.55 6.86
CA GLN A 53 2.53 -2.73 6.85
C GLN A 53 3.02 -2.59 5.41
N ILE A 54 4.07 -1.81 5.23
CA ILE A 54 4.72 -1.59 3.94
C ILE A 54 6.17 -2.00 4.10
N ASN A 55 6.61 -2.96 3.29
CA ASN A 55 8.00 -3.39 3.23
C ASN A 55 8.56 -3.05 1.84
N GLY A 56 9.69 -2.35 1.80
CA GLY A 56 10.46 -2.22 0.56
C GLY A 56 11.24 -3.50 0.29
N ASP A 57 11.33 -3.91 -0.97
CA ASP A 57 12.05 -5.13 -1.39
C ASP A 57 13.51 -4.87 -1.78
N ASP A 58 13.94 -3.62 -1.72
CA ASP A 58 15.14 -3.21 -2.42
C ASP A 58 16.34 -2.98 -1.49
N GLN A 59 17.44 -3.67 -1.79
CA GLN A 59 18.76 -3.46 -1.19
C GLN A 59 19.64 -2.53 -2.02
N PHE A 60 19.08 -1.46 -2.58
CA PHE A 60 19.90 -0.42 -3.18
C PHE A 60 20.52 0.45 -2.07
N GLY A 61 21.69 1.04 -2.33
CA GLY A 61 22.37 1.90 -1.35
C GLY A 61 21.57 3.12 -0.89
N THR A 62 20.46 3.43 -1.56
CA THR A 62 19.43 4.40 -1.15
C THR A 62 18.27 3.67 -0.49
N THR A 63 17.86 4.12 0.71
CA THR A 63 16.69 3.54 1.38
C THR A 63 15.41 4.23 0.89
N ILE A 64 14.51 3.43 0.31
CA ILE A 64 13.16 3.84 -0.06
C ILE A 64 12.16 3.23 0.90
N THR A 65 11.29 4.05 1.48
CA THR A 65 10.24 3.58 2.39
C THR A 65 8.88 4.17 2.02
N GLY A 66 7.83 3.38 2.26
CA GLY A 66 6.46 3.84 2.23
C GLY A 66 5.95 4.02 3.65
N HIS A 67 5.42 5.19 3.97
CA HIS A 67 4.78 5.48 5.25
C HIS A 67 3.30 5.71 5.02
N ALA A 68 2.45 4.96 5.70
CA ALA A 68 1.02 5.05 5.47
C ALA A 68 0.23 5.09 6.76
N ASN A 69 -0.87 5.84 6.71
CA ASN A 69 -1.94 5.75 7.68
C ASN A 69 -3.13 5.06 6.99
N LEU A 70 -3.69 4.08 7.67
CA LEU A 70 -4.92 3.44 7.24
C LEU A 70 -6.09 4.41 7.47
N GLY A 71 -6.90 4.62 6.44
CA GLY A 71 -8.10 5.44 6.47
C GLY A 71 -9.34 4.64 6.07
N ILE A 72 -10.48 5.31 6.05
CA ILE A 72 -11.74 4.70 5.61
C ILE A 72 -11.64 4.37 4.11
N GLY A 73 -11.64 3.08 3.78
CA GLY A 73 -11.65 2.57 2.41
C GLY A 73 -10.30 2.49 1.73
N GLY A 74 -9.18 2.68 2.44
CA GLY A 74 -7.86 2.65 1.82
C GLY A 74 -6.74 3.19 2.70
N ALA A 75 -5.60 3.50 2.09
CA ALA A 75 -4.47 4.12 2.77
C ALA A 75 -3.80 5.14 1.86
N THR A 76 -3.31 6.23 2.46
CA THR A 76 -2.46 7.20 1.78
C THR A 76 -1.02 6.92 2.16
N ILE A 77 -0.18 6.67 1.16
CA ILE A 77 1.22 6.29 1.28
C ILE A 77 2.09 7.49 0.89
N GLU A 78 2.89 7.95 1.83
CA GLU A 78 3.98 8.88 1.57
C GLU A 78 5.24 8.09 1.20
N VAL A 79 5.83 8.42 0.05
CA VAL A 79 7.09 7.81 -0.39
C VAL A 79 8.24 8.65 0.12
N ARG A 80 9.22 8.01 0.73
CA ARG A 80 10.44 8.64 1.24
C ARG A 80 11.68 8.03 0.64
N ALA A 81 12.65 8.89 0.30
CA ALA A 81 14.01 8.50 -0.02
C ALA A 81 14.97 9.08 1.03
N ASN A 82 15.80 8.22 1.62
CA ASN A 82 16.73 8.60 2.70
C ASN A 82 16.04 9.39 3.83
N GLY A 83 14.84 8.96 4.21
CA GLY A 83 14.02 9.57 5.27
C GLY A 83 13.30 10.86 4.89
N ARG A 84 13.49 11.39 3.67
CA ARG A 84 12.83 12.61 3.18
C ARG A 84 11.67 12.24 2.26
N LYS A 85 10.54 12.91 2.44
CA LYS A 85 9.42 12.84 1.50
C LYS A 85 9.90 13.25 0.10
N ILE A 86 9.51 12.47 -0.90
CA ILE A 86 9.73 12.77 -2.30
C ILE A 86 8.40 12.80 -3.05
N ASN A 87 8.41 13.39 -4.24
CA ASN A 87 7.35 13.16 -5.20
C ASN A 87 7.46 11.70 -5.70
N PRO A 88 6.39 10.89 -5.61
CA PRO A 88 6.44 9.50 -6.08
C PRO A 88 6.84 9.33 -7.55
N ALA A 89 6.54 10.31 -8.40
CA ALA A 89 6.92 10.27 -9.82
C ALA A 89 8.44 10.42 -10.03
N ASP A 90 9.15 10.99 -9.07
CA ASP A 90 10.59 11.25 -9.18
C ASP A 90 11.44 10.09 -8.63
N ILE A 91 10.84 8.93 -8.39
CA ILE A 91 11.48 7.76 -7.76
C ILE A 91 12.79 7.36 -8.45
N TRP A 92 12.86 7.41 -9.78
CA TRP A 92 14.06 7.06 -10.55
C TRP A 92 15.23 8.04 -10.40
N SER A 93 15.02 9.21 -9.78
CA SER A 93 16.12 10.09 -9.37
C SER A 93 16.88 9.56 -8.15
N TYR A 94 16.33 8.55 -7.45
CA TYR A 94 16.86 8.03 -6.18
C TYR A 94 17.29 6.56 -6.24
N LEU A 95 16.84 5.81 -7.24
CA LEU A 95 17.16 4.40 -7.48
C LEU A 95 17.21 4.08 -8.98
N PRO A 96 17.95 3.03 -9.37
CA PRO A 96 17.89 2.52 -10.74
C PRO A 96 16.50 1.96 -11.09
N PRO A 97 16.09 2.00 -12.37
CA PRO A 97 14.89 1.34 -12.87
C PRO A 97 14.79 -0.13 -12.45
N GLY A 98 13.59 -0.54 -12.04
CA GLY A 98 13.29 -1.90 -11.55
C GLY A 98 13.24 -2.05 -10.03
N GLY A 99 13.74 -1.05 -9.28
CA GLY A 99 13.55 -0.94 -7.84
C GLY A 99 12.32 -0.13 -7.41
N GLY A 100 12.19 0.11 -6.12
CA GLY A 100 11.15 0.94 -5.50
C GLY A 100 9.87 0.16 -5.18
N ASN A 101 9.91 -1.17 -5.16
CA ASN A 101 8.72 -1.98 -5.00
C ASN A 101 8.30 -2.05 -3.53
N PHE A 102 6.99 -1.91 -3.29
CA PHE A 102 6.41 -2.00 -1.96
C PHE A 102 5.49 -3.22 -1.84
N TRP A 103 5.83 -4.10 -0.91
CA TRP A 103 4.95 -5.16 -0.44
C TRP A 103 4.03 -4.58 0.63
N ILE A 104 2.73 -4.62 0.35
CA ILE A 104 1.70 -4.03 1.19
C ILE A 104 0.85 -5.14 1.79
N ASP A 105 0.88 -5.22 3.11
CA ASP A 105 -0.02 -6.04 3.89
C ASP A 105 -0.99 -5.16 4.66
N MET A 106 -2.27 -5.45 4.50
CA MET A 106 -3.35 -4.77 5.18
C MET A 106 -4.19 -5.79 5.92
N SER A 107 -4.38 -5.57 7.21
CA SER A 107 -5.21 -6.41 8.07
C SER A 107 -6.31 -5.55 8.67
N MET A 108 -7.55 -5.90 8.38
CA MET A 108 -8.72 -5.28 9.00
C MET A 108 -9.19 -6.16 10.16
N MET A 109 -9.51 -5.55 11.29
CA MET A 109 -10.07 -6.22 12.47
C MET A 109 -11.52 -5.81 12.63
N SER A 110 -12.41 -6.80 12.78
CA SER A 110 -13.78 -6.49 13.16
C SER A 110 -13.81 -5.98 14.60
N ALA A 111 -14.52 -4.87 14.86
CA ALA A 111 -15.05 -4.65 16.21
C ALA A 111 -15.91 -5.88 16.53
N GLY A 112 -15.60 -6.60 17.61
CA GLY A 112 -16.01 -7.98 17.85
C GLY A 112 -17.40 -8.31 17.33
N ALA A 113 -17.51 -9.33 16.49
CA ALA A 113 -18.74 -10.09 16.44
C ALA A 113 -18.94 -10.60 17.87
N GLU A 114 -19.82 -9.95 18.64
CA GLU A 114 -20.40 -10.58 19.81
C GLU A 114 -21.01 -11.88 19.29
N THR A 115 -20.29 -12.98 19.51
CA THR A 115 -20.87 -14.30 19.47
C THR A 115 -22.01 -14.24 20.48
N GLY A 116 -23.23 -14.09 19.98
CA GLY A 116 -24.42 -14.18 20.80
C GLY A 116 -24.32 -15.46 21.62
N SER A 117 -24.15 -15.30 22.93
CA SER A 117 -24.35 -16.41 23.86
C SER A 117 -25.82 -16.75 23.78
N SER A 118 -26.15 -17.78 23.01
CA SER A 118 -27.39 -18.50 23.18
C SER A 118 -27.24 -19.39 24.41
N ASP A 119 -27.30 -18.78 25.59
CA ASP A 119 -27.70 -19.43 26.83
C ASP A 119 -29.18 -19.05 27.00
N GLY A 120 -30.17 -19.91 27.13
CA GLY A 120 -30.26 -21.30 27.54
C GLY A 120 -31.63 -21.42 28.19
#